data_AF-A0A0F6B449-F1
#
_entry.id   AF-A0A0F6B449-F1
#
_cell.length_a   1.000
_cell.length_b   1.000
_cell.length_c   1.000
_cell.angle_alpha   90.00
_cell.angle_beta   90.00
_cell.angle_gamma   90.00
#
_symmetry.space_group_name_H-M   'P 1'
#
loop_
_entity.id
_entity.type
_entity.pdbx_description
1 polymer ?
#
loop_
_entity_poly.entity_id
_entity_poly.type
_entity_poly.pdbx_seq_one_letter_code
_entity_poly.pdbx_strand_id
1 'polypeptide(L)'
;MIDWQDLHHSELTVPQLYALLKLRCAVFVVEQRCPYLDVDGDDLVGDNRHILGWHQDELVAYARILKSDNESDPVVIGRVIVSDAWRGAKLGQQLMAKTLESCGRHWPDKPLYLGAQAHLQPFYARFGFIPVTDVYDEDGIPHRGMAREVHQA
;
A
#
# COMPACT_ATOMS: atom_id res chain seq x y z
N MET A 1 -7.57 -8.68 -18.14
CA MET A 1 -7.29 -9.45 -16.89
C MET A 1 -6.07 -8.81 -16.24
N ILE A 2 -6.01 -8.78 -14.92
CA ILE A 2 -4.84 -8.30 -14.17
C ILE A 2 -4.09 -9.52 -13.64
N ASP A 3 -2.79 -9.57 -13.87
CA ASP A 3 -1.87 -10.53 -13.26
C ASP A 3 -1.36 -9.96 -11.92
N TRP A 4 -1.57 -10.70 -10.84
CA TRP A 4 -1.25 -10.25 -9.48
C TRP A 4 -0.04 -11.00 -8.94
N GLN A 5 0.93 -10.26 -8.43
CA GLN A 5 2.14 -10.80 -7.83
C GLN A 5 2.24 -10.30 -6.38
N ASP A 6 2.61 -11.21 -5.48
CA ASP A 6 2.89 -10.90 -4.08
C ASP A 6 4.31 -11.35 -3.76
N LEU A 7 5.24 -10.39 -3.76
CA LEU A 7 6.67 -10.64 -3.73
C LEU A 7 7.26 -10.14 -2.42
N HIS A 8 8.03 -11.00 -1.74
CA HIS A 8 9.01 -10.54 -0.78
C HIS A 8 10.05 -9.67 -1.49
N HIS A 9 10.61 -8.67 -0.82
CA HIS A 9 11.56 -7.75 -1.46
C HIS A 9 12.75 -8.46 -2.13
N SER A 10 13.21 -9.58 -1.56
CA SER A 10 14.28 -10.40 -2.14
C SER A 10 13.90 -11.14 -3.43
N GLU A 11 12.60 -11.22 -3.75
CA GLU A 11 12.08 -11.84 -4.97
C GLU A 11 11.91 -10.81 -6.11
N LEU A 12 12.06 -9.52 -5.81
CA LEU A 12 11.98 -8.47 -6.83
C LEU A 12 13.11 -8.59 -7.83
N THR A 13 12.75 -8.66 -9.11
CA THR A 13 13.69 -8.45 -10.21
C THR A 13 13.98 -6.96 -10.39
N VAL A 14 15.12 -6.63 -11.00
CA VAL A 14 15.48 -5.24 -11.34
C VAL A 14 14.39 -4.53 -12.15
N PRO A 15 13.77 -5.14 -13.19
CA PRO A 15 12.66 -4.50 -13.90
C PRO A 15 11.42 -4.23 -13.03
N GLN A 16 11.06 -5.14 -12.12
CA GLN A 16 9.92 -4.95 -11.22
C GLN A 16 10.18 -3.81 -10.22
N LEU A 17 11.39 -3.77 -9.64
CA LEU A 17 11.81 -2.66 -8.77
C LEU A 17 11.77 -1.32 -9.51
N TYR A 18 12.25 -1.27 -10.74
CA TYR A 18 12.20 -0.05 -11.53
C TYR A 18 10.75 0.36 -11.84
N ALA A 19 9.88 -0.59 -12.18
CA ALA A 19 8.49 -0.32 -12.51
C ALA A 19 7.69 0.22 -11.31
N LEU A 20 7.83 -0.37 -10.12
CA LEU A 20 7.11 0.11 -8.93
C LEU A 20 7.59 1.51 -8.51
N LEU A 21 8.89 1.79 -8.57
CA LEU A 21 9.43 3.12 -8.24
C LEU A 21 8.97 4.17 -9.25
N LYS A 22 8.98 3.82 -10.55
CA LYS A 22 8.46 4.70 -11.61
C LYS A 22 6.99 5.05 -11.38
N LEU A 23 6.16 4.05 -11.07
CA LEU A 23 4.73 4.28 -10.83
C LEU A 23 4.49 5.14 -9.58
N ARG A 24 5.20 4.87 -8.47
CA ARG A 24 5.13 5.69 -7.25
C ARG A 24 5.54 7.13 -7.49
N CYS A 25 6.66 7.36 -8.16
CA CYS A 25 7.12 8.70 -8.50
C CYS A 25 6.11 9.44 -9.39
N ALA A 26 5.56 8.76 -10.41
CA ALA A 26 4.56 9.35 -11.29
C ALA A 26 3.32 9.85 -10.52
N VAL A 27 2.85 9.09 -9.52
CA VAL A 27 1.63 9.41 -8.78
C VAL A 27 1.91 10.31 -7.56
N PHE A 28 2.74 9.87 -6.63
CA PHE A 28 2.93 10.57 -5.36
C PHE A 28 3.81 11.81 -5.49
N VAL A 29 4.74 11.86 -6.45
CA VAL A 29 5.64 13.02 -6.61
C VAL A 29 5.14 13.95 -7.70
N VAL A 30 4.96 13.43 -8.93
CA VAL A 30 4.65 14.25 -10.10
C VAL A 30 3.18 14.66 -10.14
N GLU A 31 2.24 13.72 -10.11
CA GLU A 31 0.80 14.00 -10.21
C GLU A 31 0.31 14.83 -9.01
N GLN A 32 0.69 14.42 -7.79
CA GLN A 32 0.32 15.15 -6.57
C GLN A 32 1.13 16.43 -6.34
N ARG A 33 2.17 16.69 -7.17
CA ARG A 33 3.08 17.84 -7.04
C ARG A 33 3.67 17.97 -5.63
N CYS A 34 4.02 16.83 -5.04
CA CYS A 34 4.54 16.70 -3.69
C CYS A 34 6.03 16.30 -3.76
N PRO A 35 6.97 17.24 -3.63
CA PRO A 35 8.39 16.91 -3.61
C PRO A 35 8.79 16.33 -2.25
N TYR A 36 8.81 15.00 -2.14
CA TYR A 36 9.30 14.26 -0.97
C TYR A 36 10.20 13.10 -1.40
N LEU A 37 10.90 12.49 -0.42
CA LEU A 37 11.74 11.32 -0.65
C LEU A 37 10.88 10.04 -0.67
N ASP A 38 10.37 9.66 -1.85
CA ASP A 38 9.59 8.41 -2.00
C ASP A 38 10.44 7.15 -1.81
N VAL A 39 11.71 7.19 -2.20
CA VAL A 39 12.67 6.09 -2.00
C VAL A 39 13.26 6.22 -0.58
N ASP A 40 12.44 5.87 0.40
CA ASP A 40 12.67 6.08 1.83
C ASP A 40 13.64 5.08 2.48
N GLY A 41 14.02 4.02 1.76
CA GLY A 41 14.92 2.97 2.25
C GLY A 41 14.20 1.74 2.81
N ASP A 42 12.86 1.78 2.90
CA ASP A 42 12.08 0.70 3.50
C ASP A 42 11.76 -0.44 2.51
N ASP A 43 12.03 -0.25 1.22
CA ASP A 43 11.61 -1.19 0.19
C ASP A 43 12.31 -2.55 0.24
N LEU A 44 13.59 -2.60 0.63
CA LEU A 44 14.45 -3.79 0.46
C LEU A 44 14.99 -4.35 1.78
N VAL A 45 14.21 -4.27 2.85
CA VAL A 45 14.61 -4.65 4.21
C VAL A 45 13.58 -5.55 4.90
N GLY A 46 14.03 -6.28 5.92
CA GLY A 46 13.17 -7.10 6.77
C GLY A 46 12.36 -8.14 6.00
N ASP A 47 11.10 -8.30 6.39
CA ASP A 47 10.12 -9.17 5.73
C ASP A 47 9.15 -8.38 4.83
N ASN A 48 9.59 -7.21 4.33
CA ASN A 48 8.73 -6.31 3.57
C ASN A 48 8.32 -6.93 2.23
N ARG A 49 7.07 -6.65 1.84
CA ARG A 49 6.42 -7.23 0.66
C ARG A 49 5.85 -6.18 -0.27
N HIS A 50 5.71 -6.57 -1.53
CA HIS A 50 5.17 -5.75 -2.59
C HIS A 50 4.05 -6.51 -3.30
N ILE A 51 2.90 -5.85 -3.44
CA ILE A 51 1.78 -6.33 -4.23
C ILE A 51 1.78 -5.57 -5.55
N LEU A 52 1.90 -6.30 -6.66
CA LEU A 52 1.97 -5.75 -8.00
C LEU A 52 0.79 -6.26 -8.82
N GLY A 53 0.06 -5.35 -9.44
CA GLY A 53 -0.99 -5.67 -10.42
C GLY A 53 -0.56 -5.24 -11.81
N TRP A 54 -0.34 -6.22 -12.69
CA TRP A 54 0.11 -6.03 -14.07
C TRP A 54 -1.04 -6.19 -15.05
N HIS A 55 -1.10 -5.30 -16.04
CA HIS A 55 -1.90 -5.51 -17.24
C HIS A 55 -0.95 -5.62 -18.43
N GLN A 56 -0.83 -6.82 -18.99
CA GLN A 56 0.24 -7.11 -19.96
C GLN A 56 1.60 -6.77 -19.33
N ASP A 57 2.41 -5.93 -19.97
CA ASP A 57 3.74 -5.52 -19.50
C ASP A 57 3.72 -4.18 -18.72
N GLU A 58 2.54 -3.69 -18.34
CA GLU A 58 2.38 -2.42 -17.60
C GLU A 58 1.95 -2.67 -16.15
N LEU A 59 2.67 -2.05 -15.19
CA LEU A 59 2.28 -2.04 -13.79
C LEU A 59 1.18 -1.00 -13.58
N VAL A 60 -0.02 -1.47 -13.23
CA VAL A 60 -1.23 -0.62 -13.12
C VAL A 60 -1.77 -0.50 -11.70
N ALA A 61 -1.31 -1.35 -10.77
CA ALA A 61 -1.66 -1.26 -9.36
C ALA A 61 -0.46 -1.66 -8.49
N TYR A 62 -0.31 -1.02 -7.33
CA TYR A 62 0.78 -1.29 -6.41
C TYR A 62 0.39 -1.01 -4.96
N ALA A 63 0.85 -1.84 -4.03
CA ALA A 63 0.89 -1.53 -2.60
C ALA A 63 2.15 -2.11 -1.96
N ARG A 64 2.62 -1.47 -0.90
CA ARG A 64 3.74 -1.94 -0.07
C ARG A 64 3.22 -2.39 1.29
N ILE A 65 3.79 -3.46 1.82
CA ILE A 65 3.54 -3.96 3.16
C ILE A 65 4.86 -3.93 3.92
N LEU A 66 4.87 -3.26 5.07
CA LEU A 66 6.01 -3.15 5.97
C LEU A 66 5.76 -3.99 7.23
N LYS A 67 6.76 -4.79 7.60
CA LYS A 67 6.81 -5.50 8.89
C LYS A 67 8.01 -4.99 9.68
N SER A 68 7.73 -4.38 10.82
CA SER A 68 8.76 -3.98 11.80
C SER A 68 9.39 -5.22 12.46
N ASP A 69 10.65 -5.14 12.85
CA ASP A 69 11.33 -6.17 13.66
C ASP A 69 10.76 -6.24 15.08
N ASN A 70 10.10 -5.17 15.55
CA ASN A 70 9.40 -5.19 16.83
C ASN A 70 8.08 -5.95 16.68
N GLU A 71 7.96 -7.08 17.38
CA GLU A 71 6.78 -7.92 17.36
C GLU A 71 5.51 -7.24 17.90
N SER A 72 5.62 -6.19 18.69
CA SER A 72 4.43 -5.46 19.15
C SER A 72 3.85 -4.48 18.12
N ASP A 73 4.62 -4.14 17.08
CA ASP A 73 4.18 -3.19 16.06
C ASP A 73 3.20 -3.83 15.06
N PRO A 74 2.23 -3.05 14.54
CA PRO A 74 1.33 -3.52 13.50
C PRO A 74 2.07 -3.73 12.16
N VAL A 75 1.43 -4.48 11.26
CA VAL A 75 1.82 -4.51 9.84
C VAL A 75 1.32 -3.24 9.17
N VAL A 76 2.19 -2.50 8.49
CA VAL A 76 1.84 -1.23 7.86
C VAL A 76 1.62 -1.40 6.37
N ILE A 77 0.47 -0.98 5.88
CA ILE A 77 0.15 -0.91 4.45
C ILE A 77 0.36 0.54 3.99
N GLY A 78 1.11 0.70 2.91
CA GLY A 78 1.40 2.01 2.34
C GLY A 78 1.54 1.98 0.84
N ARG A 79 1.79 3.17 0.27
CA ARG A 79 2.02 3.37 -1.17
C ARG A 79 0.95 2.71 -2.05
N VAL A 80 -0.32 2.79 -1.63
CA VAL A 80 -1.46 2.21 -2.35
C VAL A 80 -1.75 3.05 -3.59
N ILE A 81 -1.57 2.46 -4.78
CA ILE A 81 -1.69 3.14 -6.07
C ILE A 81 -2.52 2.33 -7.05
N VAL A 82 -3.37 3.02 -7.81
CA VAL A 82 -3.90 2.57 -9.10
C VAL A 82 -3.54 3.63 -10.14
N SER A 83 -2.99 3.21 -11.28
CA SER A 83 -2.64 4.12 -12.36
C SER A 83 -3.87 4.87 -12.89
N ASP A 84 -3.69 6.11 -13.32
CA ASP A 84 -4.79 7.01 -13.66
C ASP A 84 -5.73 6.43 -14.75
N ALA A 85 -5.14 5.81 -15.78
CA ALA A 85 -5.86 5.15 -16.87
C ALA A 85 -6.81 4.02 -16.42
N TRP A 86 -6.64 3.53 -15.18
CA TRP A 86 -7.32 2.37 -14.61
C TRP A 86 -8.16 2.72 -13.37
N ARG A 87 -8.25 4.00 -13.00
CA ARG A 87 -9.12 4.46 -11.91
C ARG A 87 -10.59 4.22 -12.26
N GLY A 88 -11.42 3.96 -11.25
CA GLY A 88 -12.84 3.64 -11.43
C GLY A 88 -13.15 2.19 -11.85
N ALA A 89 -12.17 1.40 -12.31
CA ALA A 89 -12.35 0.01 -12.72
C ALA A 89 -12.42 -1.01 -11.55
N LYS A 90 -12.78 -0.55 -10.34
CA LYS A 90 -12.73 -1.33 -9.07
C LYS A 90 -11.36 -1.92 -8.72
N LEU A 91 -10.28 -1.50 -9.38
CA LEU A 91 -8.94 -2.05 -9.15
C LEU A 91 -8.38 -1.76 -7.76
N GLY A 92 -8.70 -0.59 -7.19
CA GLY A 92 -8.32 -0.30 -5.80
C GLY A 92 -8.91 -1.31 -4.82
N GLN A 93 -10.12 -1.82 -5.09
CA GLN A 93 -10.73 -2.83 -4.23
C GLN A 93 -10.04 -4.19 -4.37
N GLN A 94 -9.65 -4.57 -5.58
CA GLN A 94 -8.88 -5.79 -5.83
C GLN A 94 -7.49 -5.71 -5.20
N LEU A 95 -6.80 -4.58 -5.35
CA LEU A 95 -5.51 -4.33 -4.74
C LEU A 95 -5.57 -4.52 -3.23
N MET A 96 -6.50 -3.82 -2.56
CA MET A 96 -6.67 -3.96 -1.11
C MET A 96 -7.02 -5.40 -0.71
N ALA A 97 -7.89 -6.08 -1.44
CA ALA A 97 -8.20 -7.48 -1.15
C ALA A 97 -6.95 -8.37 -1.22
N LYS A 98 -6.09 -8.19 -2.23
CA LYS A 98 -4.82 -8.91 -2.39
C LYS A 98 -3.80 -8.56 -1.32
N THR A 99 -3.69 -7.29 -0.94
CA THR A 99 -2.83 -6.84 0.15
C THR A 99 -3.26 -7.47 1.48
N LEU A 100 -4.57 -7.48 1.77
CA LEU A 100 -5.10 -8.08 3.00
C LEU A 100 -4.96 -9.60 3.02
N GLU A 101 -5.10 -10.27 1.88
CA GLU A 101 -4.82 -11.70 1.70
C GLU A 101 -3.35 -12.01 2.00
N SER A 102 -2.42 -11.18 1.53
CA SER A 102 -0.99 -11.29 1.85
C SER A 102 -0.73 -11.08 3.34
N CYS A 103 -1.28 -10.01 3.94
CA CYS A 103 -1.13 -9.77 5.37
C CYS A 103 -1.66 -10.94 6.21
N GLY A 104 -2.85 -11.47 5.90
CA GLY A 104 -3.42 -12.61 6.63
C GLY A 104 -2.65 -13.91 6.46
N ARG A 105 -1.98 -14.12 5.31
CA ARG A 105 -1.14 -15.30 5.08
C ARG A 105 0.19 -15.24 5.81
N HIS A 106 0.82 -14.06 5.87
CA HIS A 106 2.16 -13.90 6.42
C HIS A 106 2.15 -13.50 7.90
N TRP A 107 1.14 -12.74 8.34
CA TRP A 107 1.01 -12.22 9.69
C TRP A 107 -0.45 -12.30 10.17
N PRO A 108 -1.03 -13.51 10.29
CA PRO A 108 -2.46 -13.71 10.60
C PRO A 108 -2.90 -13.03 11.89
N ASP A 109 -2.01 -12.96 12.88
CA ASP A 109 -2.29 -12.43 14.22
C ASP A 109 -1.73 -11.03 14.46
N LYS A 110 -1.44 -10.25 13.41
CA LYS A 110 -0.99 -8.85 13.54
C LYS A 110 -2.07 -7.85 13.16
N PRO A 111 -2.29 -6.79 13.97
CA PRO A 111 -3.14 -5.69 13.55
C PRO A 111 -2.49 -4.99 12.34
N LEU A 112 -3.33 -4.38 11.52
CA LEU A 112 -2.89 -3.65 10.34
C LEU A 112 -3.04 -2.16 10.57
N TYR A 113 -2.12 -1.38 10.04
CA TYR A 113 -2.18 0.09 10.07
C TYR A 113 -1.96 0.64 8.67
N LEU A 114 -2.59 1.78 8.37
CA LEU A 114 -2.26 2.58 7.19
C LEU A 114 -2.46 4.08 7.48
N GLY A 115 -1.63 4.90 6.83
CA GLY A 115 -1.89 6.32 6.66
C GLY A 115 -2.77 6.52 5.44
N ALA A 116 -3.99 7.03 5.61
CA ALA A 116 -4.91 7.33 4.52
C ALA A 116 -4.99 8.83 4.30
N GLN A 117 -5.07 9.27 3.04
CA GLN A 117 -5.60 10.60 2.74
C GLN A 117 -7.03 10.69 3.32
N ALA A 118 -7.34 11.76 4.04
CA ALA A 118 -8.55 11.86 4.85
C ALA A 118 -9.84 11.65 4.03
N HIS A 119 -9.86 12.08 2.78
CA HIS A 119 -11.00 11.90 1.87
C HIS A 119 -11.22 10.43 1.43
N LEU A 120 -10.20 9.57 1.56
CA LEU A 120 -10.26 8.13 1.26
C LEU A 120 -10.68 7.29 2.47
N GLN A 121 -10.96 7.90 3.63
CA GLN A 121 -11.44 7.19 4.81
C GLN A 121 -12.65 6.26 4.51
N PRO A 122 -13.69 6.69 3.77
CA PRO A 122 -14.82 5.79 3.45
C PRO A 122 -14.42 4.59 2.59
N PHE A 123 -13.38 4.73 1.77
CA PHE A 123 -12.87 3.63 0.96
C PHE A 123 -12.21 2.56 1.84
N TYR A 124 -11.32 2.95 2.74
CA TYR A 124 -10.64 2.02 3.65
C TYR A 124 -11.57 1.43 4.72
N ALA A 125 -12.59 2.17 5.16
CA ALA A 125 -13.60 1.68 6.10
C ALA A 125 -14.34 0.43 5.58
N ARG A 126 -14.50 0.28 4.26
CA ARG A 126 -15.11 -0.91 3.63
C ARG A 126 -14.28 -2.19 3.83
N PHE A 127 -13.01 -2.05 4.19
CA PHE A 127 -12.10 -3.15 4.49
C PHE A 127 -11.92 -3.37 6.00
N GLY A 128 -12.72 -2.70 6.84
CA GLY A 128 -12.66 -2.83 8.30
C GLY A 128 -11.63 -1.95 8.99
N PHE A 129 -11.04 -0.98 8.29
CA PHE A 129 -10.17 0.02 8.93
C PHE A 129 -11.00 1.08 9.65
N ILE A 130 -10.58 1.44 10.86
CA ILE A 130 -11.17 2.52 11.67
C ILE A 130 -10.15 3.65 11.90
N PRO A 131 -10.59 4.91 11.95
CA PRO A 131 -9.77 6.04 12.39
C PRO A 131 -9.14 5.81 13.76
N VAL A 132 -7.83 6.02 13.89
CA VAL A 132 -7.11 5.95 15.18
C VAL A 132 -6.31 7.21 15.53
N THR A 133 -6.18 8.15 14.59
CA THR A 133 -5.61 9.47 14.83
C THR A 133 -6.61 10.56 14.45
N ASP A 134 -6.35 11.80 14.88
CA ASP A 134 -6.95 12.98 14.26
C ASP A 134 -6.42 13.21 12.83
N VAL A 135 -7.06 14.10 12.08
CA VAL A 135 -6.53 14.53 10.77
C VAL A 135 -5.27 15.34 11.01
N TYR A 136 -4.21 15.02 10.27
CA TYR A 136 -2.96 15.76 10.25
C TYR A 136 -2.57 16.14 8.82
N ASP A 137 -1.69 17.12 8.67
CA ASP A 137 -1.14 17.51 7.37
C ASP A 137 0.11 16.69 7.09
N GLU A 138 0.16 16.07 5.91
CA GLU A 138 1.36 15.43 5.37
C GLU A 138 1.58 16.01 3.97
N ASP A 139 2.59 16.88 3.87
CA ASP A 139 2.97 17.60 2.65
C ASP A 139 1.83 18.37 1.98
N GLY A 140 0.98 19.04 2.77
CA GLY A 140 -0.17 19.81 2.28
C GLY A 140 -1.39 18.95 1.91
N ILE A 141 -1.33 17.64 2.17
CA ILE A 141 -2.42 16.71 1.93
C ILE A 141 -2.97 16.26 3.29
N PRO A 142 -4.28 16.47 3.56
CA PRO A 142 -4.90 15.99 4.79
C PRO A 142 -4.86 14.46 4.87
N HIS A 143 -4.25 13.92 5.92
CA HIS A 143 -4.10 12.51 6.20
C HIS A 143 -4.69 12.13 7.56
N ARG A 144 -4.92 10.84 7.76
CA ARG A 144 -5.34 10.25 9.02
C ARG A 144 -4.86 8.81 9.10
N GLY A 145 -4.37 8.41 10.28
CA GLY A 145 -4.06 7.03 10.60
C GLY A 145 -5.33 6.20 10.78
N MET A 146 -5.35 5.01 10.18
CA MET A 146 -6.42 4.04 10.33
C MET A 146 -5.84 2.66 10.67
N ALA A 147 -6.51 1.93 11.56
CA ALA A 147 -6.09 0.59 11.97
C ALA A 147 -7.20 -0.45 11.73
N ARG A 148 -6.80 -1.70 11.56
CA ARG A 148 -7.69 -2.87 11.48
C ARG A 148 -7.15 -3.95 12.41
N GLU A 149 -7.95 -4.31 13.41
CA GLU A 149 -7.61 -5.35 14.39
C GLU A 149 -7.69 -6.77 13.82
N VAL A 150 -6.99 -7.69 14.47
CA VAL A 150 -7.02 -9.15 14.22
C VAL A 150 -8.35 -9.69 14.75
N HIS A 151 -9.42 -9.55 13.97
CA HIS A 151 -10.78 -10.00 14.29
C HIS A 151 -11.38 -9.47 15.61
N GLN A 152 -12.43 -8.66 15.49
CA GLN A 152 -13.62 -8.97 16.28
C GLN A 152 -14.33 -10.09 15.54
N ALA A 153 -14.40 -11.26 16.17
CA ALA A 153 -15.33 -12.33 15.79
C ALA A 153 -16.78 -11.85 15.95
#